data_AF-A0A6N8FEU3-F1
#
_entry.id   AF-A0A6N8FEU3-F1
#
_cell.length_a   1.000
_cell.length_b   1.000
_cell.length_c   1.000
_cell.angle_alpha   90.00
_cell.angle_beta   90.00
_cell.angle_gamma   90.00
#
_symmetry.space_group_name_H-M   'P 1'
#
loop_
_entity.id
_entity.type
_entity.pdbx_description
1 polymer ?
#
loop_
_entity_poly.entity_id
_entity_poly.type
_entity_poly.pdbx_seq_one_letter_code
_entity_poly.pdbx_strand_id
1 'polypeptide(L)'
;MLQNRIDELDSAILDIKGELVFVTGFMREEMVELHLIKGKDCWSSKGLYDYQELEYHNIKNNALIIVRENGKEINRYQYKPVYKDTIQYKNKNGKNLSITFTIRKSSFSEHYHLLSDRTSIIFDRKDELDNYLLDEYGIRCTYN
;
A
#
# COMPACT_ATOMS: atom_id res chain seq x y z
N MET A 1 -5.04 -11.19 13.52
CA MET A 1 -5.66 -11.25 12.18
C MET A 1 -4.58 -10.99 11.15
N LEU A 2 -4.67 -11.61 9.97
CA LEU A 2 -3.63 -11.53 8.94
C LEU A 2 -3.46 -10.09 8.46
N GLN A 3 -4.55 -9.36 8.23
CA GLN A 3 -4.52 -7.96 7.78
C GLN A 3 -3.65 -7.06 8.65
N ASN A 4 -3.90 -7.03 9.98
CA ASN A 4 -3.09 -6.23 10.92
C ASN A 4 -1.59 -6.54 10.80
N ARG A 5 -1.25 -7.83 10.58
CA ARG A 5 0.15 -8.21 10.41
C ARG A 5 0.74 -7.62 9.13
N ILE A 6 -0.02 -7.64 8.03
CA ILE A 6 0.43 -7.08 6.75
C ILE A 6 0.63 -5.56 6.85
N ASP A 7 -0.29 -4.86 7.51
CA ASP A 7 -0.23 -3.40 7.67
C ASP A 7 0.99 -2.96 8.51
N GLU A 8 1.46 -3.82 9.41
CA GLU A 8 2.65 -3.58 10.23
C GLU A 8 3.97 -3.87 9.52
N LEU A 9 3.98 -4.64 8.43
CA LEU A 9 5.22 -5.10 7.80
C LEU A 9 5.77 -4.11 6.79
N ASP A 10 7.09 -3.92 6.82
CA ASP A 10 7.78 -3.04 5.88
C ASP A 10 7.98 -3.71 4.51
N SER A 11 7.94 -5.04 4.43
CA SER A 11 7.81 -5.84 3.20
C SER A 11 7.53 -7.30 3.59
N ALA A 12 6.92 -8.08 2.69
CA ALA A 12 6.58 -9.46 2.98
C ALA A 12 6.45 -10.35 1.74
N ILE A 13 6.60 -11.66 1.97
CA ILE A 13 6.11 -12.71 1.08
C ILE A 13 4.98 -13.44 1.80
N LEU A 14 3.84 -13.57 1.14
CA LEU A 14 2.68 -14.31 1.59
C LEU A 14 2.55 -15.55 0.71
N ASP A 15 2.73 -16.75 1.26
CA ASP A 15 2.61 -18.01 0.53
C ASP A 15 1.35 -18.75 0.99
N ILE A 16 0.33 -18.73 0.13
CA ILE A 16 -0.98 -19.35 0.34
C ILE A 16 -0.86 -20.85 0.03
N LYS A 17 -1.27 -21.68 0.98
CA LYS A 17 -1.29 -23.15 0.89
C LYS A 17 -2.60 -23.66 1.47
N GLY A 18 -3.61 -23.80 0.61
CA GLY A 18 -4.98 -24.08 1.03
C GLY A 18 -5.51 -22.94 1.90
N GLU A 19 -6.05 -23.28 3.07
CA GLU A 19 -6.65 -22.33 4.02
C GLU A 19 -5.62 -21.58 4.89
N LEU A 20 -4.32 -21.75 4.62
CA LEU A 20 -3.25 -21.17 5.43
C LEU A 20 -2.35 -20.24 4.61
N VAL A 21 -1.85 -19.20 5.27
CA VAL A 21 -0.91 -18.23 4.71
C VAL A 21 0.37 -18.21 5.54
N PHE A 22 1.48 -18.59 4.91
CA PHE A 22 2.81 -18.46 5.47
C PHE A 22 3.33 -17.06 5.17
N VAL A 23 3.49 -16.25 6.21
CA VAL A 23 4.00 -14.88 6.11
C VAL A 23 5.48 -14.87 6.44
N THR A 24 6.30 -14.38 5.52
CA THR A 24 7.70 -14.07 5.77
C THR A 24 7.89 -12.57 5.65
N GLY A 25 8.20 -11.90 6.77
CA GLY A 25 8.39 -10.46 6.84
C GLY A 25 9.84 -10.04 6.62
N PHE A 26 10.04 -8.85 6.07
CA PHE A 26 11.33 -8.26 5.77
C PHE A 26 11.34 -6.78 6.20
N MET A 27 12.52 -6.24 6.50
CA MET A 27 12.66 -4.83 6.92
C MET A 27 12.51 -3.83 5.76
N ARG A 28 12.59 -4.27 4.51
CA ARG A 28 12.53 -3.43 3.30
C ARG A 28 12.49 -4.29 2.02
N GLU A 29 12.13 -3.65 0.91
CA GLU A 29 12.00 -4.25 -0.43
C GLU A 29 13.27 -5.01 -0.84
N GLU A 30 14.46 -4.43 -0.65
CA GLU A 30 15.71 -5.03 -1.13
C GLU A 30 16.02 -6.36 -0.44
N MET A 31 15.53 -6.55 0.79
CA MET A 31 15.69 -7.81 1.51
C MET A 31 14.77 -8.91 0.96
N VAL A 32 13.60 -8.54 0.44
CA VAL A 32 12.74 -9.47 -0.30
C VAL A 32 13.48 -9.94 -1.54
N GLU A 33 14.00 -9.02 -2.35
CA GLU A 33 14.70 -9.37 -3.59
C GLU A 33 15.94 -10.24 -3.34
N LEU A 34 16.73 -9.90 -2.33
CA LEU A 34 17.89 -10.70 -1.93
C LEU A 34 17.49 -12.12 -1.52
N HIS A 35 16.38 -12.26 -0.77
CA HIS A 35 15.86 -13.57 -0.39
C HIS A 35 15.44 -14.38 -1.63
N LEU A 36 14.74 -13.75 -2.57
CA LEU A 36 14.24 -14.43 -3.77
C LEU A 36 15.33 -14.85 -4.76
N ILE A 37 16.31 -13.99 -5.00
CA ILE A 37 17.34 -14.22 -6.02
C ILE A 37 18.47 -15.08 -5.47
N LYS A 38 18.87 -14.85 -4.21
CA LYS A 38 20.09 -15.42 -3.64
C LYS A 38 19.82 -16.45 -2.54
N GLY A 39 18.55 -16.73 -2.23
CA GLY A 39 18.17 -17.64 -1.15
C GLY A 39 18.67 -17.19 0.23
N LYS A 40 18.94 -15.88 0.41
CA LYS A 40 19.50 -15.37 1.67
C LYS A 40 18.44 -15.37 2.77
N ASP A 41 18.80 -15.87 3.95
CA ASP A 41 17.97 -15.75 5.15
C ASP A 41 18.10 -14.35 5.77
N CYS A 42 17.42 -13.37 5.15
CA CYS A 42 17.34 -11.98 5.61
C CYS A 42 15.91 -11.55 6.00
N TRP A 43 15.08 -12.52 6.37
CA TRP A 43 13.75 -12.27 6.92
C TRP A 43 13.87 -11.70 8.34
N SER A 44 12.95 -10.80 8.71
CA SER A 44 12.84 -10.22 10.05
C SER A 44 11.80 -10.93 10.92
N SER A 45 10.86 -11.63 10.30
CA SER A 45 9.84 -12.38 11.01
C SER A 45 9.22 -13.49 10.14
N LYS A 46 8.62 -14.47 10.79
CA LYS A 46 7.79 -15.51 10.15
C LYS A 46 6.52 -15.70 10.95
N GLY A 47 5.44 -16.08 10.28
CA GLY A 47 4.17 -16.40 10.92
C GLY A 47 3.29 -17.28 10.04
N LEU A 48 2.32 -17.94 10.66
CA LEU A 48 1.30 -18.75 10.02
C LEU A 48 -0.07 -18.23 10.45
N TYR A 49 -0.95 -18.01 9.48
CA TYR A 49 -2.26 -17.43 9.70
C TYR A 49 -3.28 -18.15 8.84
N ASP A 50 -4.55 -18.12 9.25
CA ASP A 50 -5.66 -18.52 8.39
C ASP A 50 -5.78 -17.57 7.20
N TYR A 51 -6.21 -18.10 6.06
CA TYR A 51 -6.47 -17.32 4.86
C TYR A 51 -7.59 -16.30 5.10
N GLN A 52 -7.36 -15.08 4.60
CA GLN A 52 -8.29 -13.97 4.63
C GLN A 52 -8.10 -13.18 3.33
N GLU A 53 -9.19 -12.64 2.78
CA GLU A 53 -9.07 -11.61 1.73
C GLU A 53 -8.41 -10.37 2.34
N LEU A 54 -7.46 -9.78 1.60
CA LEU A 54 -6.61 -8.70 2.11
C LEU A 54 -6.77 -7.40 1.32
N GLU A 55 -6.73 -6.29 2.04
CA GLU A 55 -6.74 -4.94 1.51
C GLU A 55 -5.30 -4.44 1.29
N TYR A 56 -4.68 -4.83 0.16
CA TYR A 56 -3.27 -4.51 -0.13
C TYR A 56 -2.98 -3.02 -0.36
N HIS A 57 -3.99 -2.17 -0.45
CA HIS A 57 -3.79 -0.73 -0.58
C HIS A 57 -3.46 -0.06 0.76
N ASN A 58 -3.68 -0.72 1.90
CA ASN A 58 -3.36 -0.19 3.23
C ASN A 58 -1.91 -0.45 3.68
N ILE A 59 -1.12 -1.15 2.85
CA ILE A 59 0.30 -1.43 3.14
C ILE A 59 1.11 -0.13 3.33
N LYS A 60 2.18 -0.23 4.10
CA LYS A 60 3.11 0.88 4.35
C LYS A 60 3.71 1.43 3.06
N ASN A 61 4.14 2.70 3.12
CA ASN A 61 4.89 3.33 2.03
C ASN A 61 6.13 2.52 1.69
N ASN A 62 6.35 2.30 0.40
CA ASN A 62 7.46 1.54 -0.16
C ASN A 62 7.47 0.04 0.19
N ALA A 63 6.47 -0.46 0.94
CA ALA A 63 6.42 -1.87 1.26
C ALA A 63 6.16 -2.71 0.02
N LEU A 64 6.98 -3.74 -0.17
CA LEU A 64 6.79 -4.73 -1.21
C LEU A 64 6.12 -5.97 -0.60
N ILE A 65 4.90 -6.26 -1.07
CA ILE A 65 4.18 -7.49 -0.73
C ILE A 65 4.12 -8.38 -1.96
N ILE A 66 4.69 -9.57 -1.86
CA ILE A 66 4.61 -10.61 -2.88
C ILE A 66 3.63 -11.67 -2.41
N VAL A 67 2.63 -11.98 -3.23
CA VAL A 67 1.64 -13.01 -2.94
C VAL A 67 1.90 -14.21 -3.84
N ARG A 68 1.95 -15.37 -3.22
CA ARG A 68 2.21 -16.66 -3.84
C ARG A 68 1.11 -17.63 -3.52
N GLU A 69 0.87 -18.52 -4.46
CA GLU A 69 0.06 -19.71 -4.25
C GLU A 69 0.92 -20.93 -4.57
N ASN A 70 1.06 -21.82 -3.59
CA ASN A 70 1.90 -23.02 -3.69
C ASN A 70 3.32 -22.72 -4.19
N GLY A 71 3.94 -21.66 -3.67
CA GLY A 71 5.29 -21.23 -4.02
C GLY A 71 5.41 -20.45 -5.34
N LYS A 72 4.35 -20.31 -6.13
CA LYS A 72 4.35 -19.52 -7.37
C LYS A 72 3.78 -18.13 -7.14
N GLU A 73 4.49 -17.09 -7.57
CA GLU A 73 3.99 -15.71 -7.50
C GLU A 73 2.76 -15.52 -8.38
N ILE A 74 1.70 -14.98 -7.78
CA ILE A 74 0.43 -14.68 -8.45
C ILE A 74 0.13 -13.18 -8.48
N ASN A 75 0.62 -12.43 -7.50
CA ASN A 75 0.40 -10.99 -7.40
C ASN A 75 1.56 -10.29 -6.68
N ARG A 76 1.71 -9.01 -6.96
CA ARG A 76 2.72 -8.15 -6.36
C ARG A 76 2.16 -6.75 -6.12
N TYR A 77 2.37 -6.23 -4.91
CA TYR A 77 1.85 -4.94 -4.49
C TYR A 77 2.96 -4.08 -3.90
N GLN A 78 3.00 -2.82 -4.33
CA GLN A 78 3.85 -1.79 -3.76
C GLN A 78 3.30 -0.42 -4.12
N TYR A 79 3.26 0.48 -3.13
CA TYR A 79 2.88 1.87 -3.31
C TYR A 79 4.04 2.78 -2.92
N LYS A 80 4.49 3.61 -3.86
CA LYS A 80 5.56 4.60 -3.65
C LYS A 80 4.94 5.99 -3.52
N PRO A 81 5.22 6.74 -2.44
CA PRO A 81 4.78 8.13 -2.33
C PRO A 81 5.31 8.96 -3.49
N VAL A 82 4.42 9.68 -4.17
CA VAL A 82 4.76 10.59 -5.27
C VAL A 82 4.49 12.05 -4.90
N TYR A 83 3.61 12.27 -3.93
CA TYR A 83 3.29 13.61 -3.43
C TYR A 83 2.80 13.54 -1.99
N LYS A 84 3.12 14.55 -1.19
CA LYS A 84 2.63 14.70 0.18
C LYS A 84 2.47 16.17 0.49
N ASP A 85 1.32 16.55 1.01
CA ASP A 85 1.05 17.93 1.38
C ASP A 85 0.09 18.03 2.56
N THR A 86 0.01 19.22 3.14
CA THR A 86 -0.98 19.60 4.15
C THR A 86 -1.71 20.84 3.70
N ILE A 87 -3.01 20.70 3.48
CA ILE A 87 -3.85 21.79 2.97
C ILE A 87 -4.88 22.20 4.01
N GLN A 88 -5.33 23.44 3.90
CA GLN A 88 -6.54 23.90 4.57
C GLN A 88 -7.69 23.98 3.58
N TYR A 89 -8.87 23.49 3.96
CA TYR A 89 -10.06 23.52 3.13
C TYR A 89 -11.31 23.81 3.98
N LYS A 90 -12.38 24.26 3.34
CA LYS A 90 -13.69 24.42 3.99
C LYS A 90 -14.54 23.19 3.71
N ASN A 91 -15.08 22.59 4.75
CA ASN A 91 -16.07 21.52 4.57
C ASN A 91 -17.43 22.08 4.11
N LYS A 92 -18.38 21.18 3.82
CA LYS A 92 -19.75 21.54 3.38
C LYS A 92 -20.51 22.47 4.34
N ASN A 93 -20.11 22.53 5.61
CA ASN A 93 -20.70 23.41 6.64
C ASN A 93 -19.95 24.76 6.76
N GLY A 94 -18.99 25.04 5.88
CA GLY A 94 -18.17 26.25 5.90
C GLY A 94 -17.06 26.28 6.96
N LYS A 95 -16.83 25.18 7.70
CA LYS A 95 -15.80 25.09 8.74
C LYS A 95 -14.43 24.87 8.10
N ASN A 96 -13.45 25.67 8.50
CA ASN A 96 -12.05 25.47 8.12
C ASN A 96 -11.51 24.20 8.78
N LEU A 97 -10.97 23.31 7.98
CA LEU A 97 -10.30 22.08 8.38
C LEU A 97 -8.90 22.05 7.76
N SER A 98 -8.03 21.24 8.34
CA SER A 98 -6.71 20.90 7.78
C SER A 98 -6.66 19.40 7.54
N ILE A 99 -6.01 18.99 6.46
CA ILE A 99 -5.76 17.58 6.15
C ILE A 99 -4.34 17.42 5.61
N THR A 100 -3.60 16.49 6.19
CA THR A 100 -2.33 16.00 5.64
C THR A 100 -2.64 14.73 4.86
N PHE A 101 -2.25 14.70 3.59
CA PHE A 101 -2.46 13.54 2.74
C PHE A 101 -1.18 13.18 1.99
N THR A 102 -1.10 11.93 1.57
CA THR A 102 -0.06 11.39 0.70
C THR A 102 -0.75 10.80 -0.52
N ILE A 103 -0.29 11.18 -1.71
CA ILE A 103 -0.60 10.47 -2.94
C ILE A 103 0.54 9.49 -3.19
N ARG A 104 0.18 8.23 -3.45
CA ARG A 104 1.11 7.15 -3.72
C ARG A 104 0.74 6.51 -5.05
N LYS A 105 1.74 6.16 -5.86
CA LYS A 105 1.54 5.43 -7.13
C LYS A 105 1.89 3.96 -6.93
N SER A 106 1.07 3.06 -7.49
CA SER A 106 1.42 1.65 -7.55
C SER A 106 2.63 1.44 -8.45
N SER A 107 3.61 0.63 -8.01
CA SER A 107 4.74 0.26 -8.87
C SER A 107 4.38 -0.75 -9.96
N PHE A 108 3.23 -1.44 -9.82
CA PHE A 108 2.86 -2.60 -10.65
C PHE A 108 1.51 -2.44 -11.35
N SER A 109 0.87 -1.27 -11.25
CA SER A 109 -0.37 -0.91 -11.94
C SER A 109 -0.41 0.60 -12.16
N GLU A 110 -1.39 1.08 -12.93
CA GLU A 110 -1.60 2.53 -13.11
C GLU A 110 -2.33 3.20 -11.93
N HIS A 111 -2.67 2.43 -10.90
CA HIS A 111 -3.47 2.94 -9.79
C HIS A 111 -2.73 3.98 -8.96
N TYR A 112 -3.50 4.97 -8.53
CA TYR A 112 -3.11 5.96 -7.54
C TYR A 112 -3.87 5.72 -6.25
N HIS A 113 -3.22 6.01 -5.12
CA HIS A 113 -3.81 5.89 -3.81
C HIS A 113 -3.70 7.21 -3.05
N LEU A 114 -4.84 7.75 -2.65
CA LEU A 114 -4.93 8.89 -1.76
C LEU A 114 -5.07 8.37 -0.32
N LEU A 115 -4.07 8.68 0.50
CA LEU A 115 -3.99 8.25 1.89
C LEU A 115 -3.91 9.45 2.84
N SER A 116 -4.78 9.50 3.84
CA SER A 116 -4.74 10.43 4.97
C SER A 116 -5.15 9.72 6.27
N ASP A 117 -5.27 10.45 7.37
CA ASP A 117 -5.84 9.95 8.63
C ASP A 117 -7.32 9.55 8.50
N ARG A 118 -8.03 10.05 7.47
CA ARG A 118 -9.48 9.89 7.29
C ARG A 118 -9.87 9.22 5.99
N THR A 119 -8.94 9.08 5.05
CA THR A 119 -9.21 8.72 3.67
C THR A 119 -8.21 7.67 3.22
N SER A 120 -8.72 6.58 2.63
CA SER A 120 -7.92 5.58 1.91
C SER A 120 -8.72 5.24 0.64
N ILE A 121 -8.37 5.86 -0.49
CA ILE A 121 -9.13 5.71 -1.74
C ILE A 121 -8.18 5.41 -2.88
N ILE A 122 -8.49 4.35 -3.63
CA ILE A 122 -7.80 3.97 -4.86
C ILE A 122 -8.52 4.61 -6.05
N PHE A 123 -7.74 5.10 -6.99
CA PHE A 123 -8.18 5.59 -8.29
C PHE A 123 -7.47 4.80 -9.36
N ASP A 124 -8.19 4.40 -10.41
CA ASP A 124 -7.61 3.60 -11.48
C ASP A 124 -6.63 4.42 -12.32
N ARG A 125 -6.83 5.75 -12.36
CA ARG A 125 -6.07 6.71 -13.17
C ARG A 125 -5.86 8.05 -12.46
N LYS A 126 -4.87 8.81 -12.93
CA LYS A 126 -4.51 10.11 -12.36
C LYS A 126 -5.61 11.17 -12.54
N ASP A 127 -6.31 11.17 -13.68
CA ASP A 127 -7.39 12.12 -13.97
C ASP A 127 -8.55 11.98 -12.98
N GLU A 128 -8.89 10.75 -12.59
CA GLU A 128 -9.91 10.48 -11.58
C GLU A 128 -9.51 11.04 -10.21
N LEU A 129 -8.25 10.82 -9.81
CA LEU A 129 -7.70 11.42 -8.60
C LEU A 129 -7.72 12.95 -8.66
N ASP A 130 -7.26 13.53 -9.76
CA ASP A 130 -7.20 14.99 -9.92
C ASP A 130 -8.59 15.62 -9.85
N ASN A 131 -9.59 15.00 -10.47
CA ASN A 131 -10.99 15.43 -10.38
C ASN A 131 -11.49 15.33 -8.93
N TYR A 132 -11.22 14.23 -8.23
CA TYR A 132 -11.60 14.07 -6.83
C TYR A 132 -10.98 15.16 -5.93
N LEU A 133 -9.69 15.45 -6.10
CA LEU A 133 -9.00 16.48 -5.32
C LEU A 133 -9.55 17.89 -5.59
N LEU A 134 -9.93 18.16 -6.84
CA LEU A 134 -10.55 19.42 -7.21
C LEU A 134 -11.96 19.55 -6.62
N ASP A 135 -12.76 18.49 -6.69
CA ASP A 135 -14.14 18.50 -6.22
C ASP A 135 -14.24 18.55 -4.69
N GLU A 136 -13.45 17.72 -4.00
CA GLU A 136 -13.53 17.59 -2.54
C GLU A 136 -12.74 18.68 -1.80
N TYR A 137 -11.60 19.11 -2.37
CA TYR A 137 -10.69 20.03 -1.69
C TYR A 137 -10.41 21.33 -2.44
N GLY A 138 -10.85 21.47 -3.70
CA GLY A 138 -10.58 22.67 -4.50
C GLY A 138 -9.12 22.81 -4.94
N ILE A 139 -8.35 21.72 -4.94
CA ILE A 139 -6.91 21.75 -5.24
C ILE A 139 -6.56 21.02 -6.53
N ARG A 140 -5.42 21.38 -7.11
CA ARG A 140 -4.75 20.59 -8.15
C ARG A 140 -3.32 20.30 -7.73
N CYS A 141 -2.92 19.04 -7.84
CA CYS A 141 -1.58 18.61 -7.50
C CYS A 141 -0.79 18.30 -8.77
N THR A 142 0.35 18.97 -8.95
CA THR A 142 1.28 18.71 -10.05
C THR A 142 2.53 18.06 -9.48
N TYR A 143 2.82 16.83 -9.90
CA TYR A 143 4.00 16.08 -9.53
C TYR A 143 4.36 15.14 -10.68
N ASN A 144 5.67 14.92 -10.85
CA ASN A 144 6.24 14.14 -11.94
C ASN A 144 6.18 12.64 -11.68
#